data_AF-A0A833UVL0-F1
#
_entry.id   AF-A0A833UVL0-F1
#
_cell.length_a   1.000
_cell.length_b   1.000
_cell.length_c   1.000
_cell.angle_alpha   90.00
_cell.angle_beta   90.00
_cell.angle_gamma   90.00
#
_symmetry.space_group_name_H-M   'P 1'
#
loop_
_entity.id
_entity.type
_entity.pdbx_description
1 polymer ?
#
loop_
_entity_poly.entity_id
_entity_poly.type
_entity_poly.pdbx_seq_one_letter_code
_entity_poly.pdbx_strand_id
1 'polypeptide(L)' 'MTVLVTDGHLPYPFGREMTGYEVPDLAATLKKAQAAGVTVLVPPFTSDGRDAALVQFPGGYVAEIHQTTQP' A
#
# COMPACT_ATOMS: atom_id res chain seq x y z
N MET A 1 -4.51 -9.34 -20.89
CA MET A 1 -4.81 -8.11 -20.13
C MET A 1 -6.04 -8.41 -19.28
N THR A 2 -5.81 -8.79 -18.02
CA THR A 2 -6.86 -9.28 -17.13
C THR A 2 -7.37 -8.08 -16.34
N VAL A 3 -8.59 -7.65 -16.64
CA VAL A 3 -9.27 -6.61 -15.86
C VAL A 3 -10.14 -7.33 -14.84
N LEU A 4 -9.77 -7.27 -13.56
CA LEU A 4 -10.63 -7.74 -12.48
C LEU A 4 -11.66 -6.64 -12.19
N VAL A 5 -12.86 -6.79 -12.75
CA VAL A 5 -14.04 -6.01 -12.35
C VAL A 5 -14.70 -6.76 -11.19
N THR A 6 -14.36 -6.38 -9.97
CA THR A 6 -15.13 -6.78 -8.79
C THR A 6 -16.28 -5.80 -8.64
N ASP A 7 -17.50 -6.32 -8.64
CA ASP A 7 -18.81 -5.65 -8.55
C ASP A 7 -18.93 -4.65 -7.38
N GLY A 8 -18.24 -3.50 -7.42
CA GLY A 8 -18.41 -2.35 -6.50
C GLY A 8 -18.13 -2.59 -5.00
N HIS A 9 -17.93 -3.83 -4.58
CA HIS A 9 -17.71 -4.26 -3.19
C HIS A 9 -16.30 -4.84 -3.04
N LEU A 10 -15.29 -4.05 -3.37
CA LEU A 10 -13.99 -4.32 -2.80
C LEU A 10 -14.09 -4.03 -1.29
N PRO A 11 -13.86 -5.02 -0.41
CA PRO A 11 -13.89 -4.77 1.02
C PRO A 11 -12.85 -3.70 1.35
N TYR A 12 -13.23 -2.79 2.23
CA TYR A 12 -12.35 -1.73 2.67
C TYR A 12 -10.97 -2.32 3.05
N PRO A 13 -9.87 -1.83 2.45
CA PRO A 13 -9.69 -0.52 1.81
C PRO A 13 -9.44 -0.53 0.30
N PHE A 14 -9.64 -1.68 -0.37
CA PHE A 14 -9.27 -1.83 -1.77
C PHE A 14 -10.15 -0.97 -2.70
N GLY A 15 -9.57 -0.38 -3.73
CA GLY A 15 -10.26 0.49 -4.70
C GLY A 15 -10.28 1.99 -4.36
N ARG A 16 -9.69 2.41 -3.24
CA ARG A 16 -9.45 3.84 -2.90
C ARG A 16 -8.01 4.28 -3.07
N GLU A 17 -7.16 3.35 -3.46
CA GLU A 17 -5.72 3.56 -3.58
C GLU A 17 -5.44 4.17 -4.94
N MET A 18 -5.41 5.49 -4.97
CA MET A 18 -5.23 6.24 -6.21
C MET A 18 -3.76 6.33 -6.62
N THR A 19 -2.83 5.90 -5.76
CA THR A 19 -1.40 6.16 -5.93
C THR A 19 -0.56 5.07 -5.26
N GLY A 20 0.30 4.44 -6.05
CA GLY A 20 1.38 3.56 -5.59
C GLY A 20 2.70 4.32 -5.57
N TYR A 21 3.43 4.24 -4.46
CA TYR A 21 4.77 4.81 -4.32
C TYR A 21 5.81 3.70 -4.26
N GLU A 22 6.75 3.71 -5.19
CA GLU A 22 7.95 2.87 -5.10
C GLU A 22 8.93 3.49 -4.12
N VAL A 23 9.37 2.70 -3.14
CA VAL A 23 10.38 3.10 -2.16
C VAL A 23 11.50 2.07 -2.10
N PRO A 24 12.75 2.50 -1.85
CA PRO A 24 13.88 1.58 -1.73
C PRO A 24 13.85 0.77 -0.42
N ASP A 25 13.16 1.28 0.62
CA ASP A 25 13.03 0.61 1.91
C ASP A 25 11.60 0.80 2.45
N LEU A 26 10.79 -0.25 2.30
CA LEU A 26 9.40 -0.26 2.74
C LEU A 26 9.31 -0.14 4.27
N ALA A 27 10.16 -0.87 5.01
CA ALA A 27 10.11 -0.91 6.46
C ALA A 27 10.43 0.46 7.10
N ALA A 28 11.46 1.14 6.60
CA ALA A 28 11.82 2.48 7.03
C ALA A 28 10.72 3.49 6.70
N THR A 29 10.08 3.35 5.53
CA THR A 29 8.96 4.21 5.11
C THR A 29 7.76 4.00 6.01
N LEU A 30 7.36 2.76 6.29
CA LEU A 30 6.26 2.43 7.20
C LEU A 30 6.52 2.92 8.62
N LYS A 31 7.77 2.87 9.09
CA LYS A 31 8.14 3.39 10.42
C LYS A 31 7.98 4.91 10.50
N LYS A 32 8.39 5.64 9.44
CA LYS A 32 8.17 7.10 9.34
C LYS A 32 6.69 7.43 9.21
N ALA A 33 5.95 6.66 8.41
CA ALA A 33 4.52 6.83 8.22
C ALA A 33 3.77 6.67 9.54
N GLN A 34 4.03 5.60 10.30
CA GLN A 34 3.44 5.41 11.62
C GLN A 34 3.77 6.56 12.58
N ALA A 35 5.01 7.07 12.57
CA ALA A 35 5.39 8.24 13.36
C ALA A 35 4.67 9.53 12.93
N ALA A 36 4.25 9.64 11.67
CA ALA A 36 3.46 10.74 11.15
C ALA A 36 1.94 10.58 11.38
N GLY A 37 1.51 9.54 12.11
CA GLY A 37 0.09 9.27 12.37
C GLY A 37 -0.63 8.52 11.24
N VAL A 38 0.13 7.89 10.34
CA VAL A 38 -0.43 7.03 9.29
C VAL A 38 -0.81 5.68 9.89
N THR A 39 -2.01 5.21 9.55
CA THR A 39 -2.51 3.89 9.94
C THR A 39 -2.14 2.87 8.88
N VAL A 40 -1.46 1.80 9.25
CA VAL A 40 -1.19 0.68 8.34
C VAL A 40 -2.48 -0.13 8.22
N LEU A 41 -3.08 -0.14 7.03
CA LEU A 41 -4.31 -0.88 6.78
C LEU A 41 -4.04 -2.32 6.37
N VAL A 42 -3.04 -2.51 5.52
CA VAL A 42 -2.54 -3.84 5.16
C VAL A 42 -1.06 -3.87 5.51
N PRO A 43 -0.64 -4.84 6.37
CA PRO A 43 0.77 -5.00 6.71
C PRO A 43 1.60 -5.30 5.45
N PRO A 44 2.90 -5.00 5.47
CA PRO A 44 3.79 -5.32 4.36
C PRO A 44 3.71 -6.80 4.02
N PHE A 45 3.38 -7.09 2.77
CA PHE A 45 3.29 -8.43 2.23
C PHE A 45 4.16 -8.55 0.98
N THR A 46 4.88 -9.66 0.88
CA THR A 46 5.71 -9.96 -0.28
C THR A 46 4.86 -10.67 -1.33
N SER A 47 4.76 -10.09 -2.53
CA SER A 47 4.07 -10.68 -3.68
C SER A 47 4.95 -10.54 -4.91
N ASP A 48 5.21 -11.65 -5.61
CA ASP A 48 5.93 -11.66 -6.89
C ASP A 48 7.31 -10.94 -6.85
N GLY A 49 8.07 -11.12 -5.77
CA GLY A 49 9.40 -10.52 -5.59
C GLY A 49 9.38 -9.03 -5.24
N ARG A 50 8.27 -8.52 -4.71
CA ARG A 50 8.08 -7.11 -4.32
C ARG A 50 7.39 -7.09 -2.97
N ASP A 51 7.80 -6.18 -2.10
CA ASP A 51 7.12 -5.97 -0.83
C ASP A 51 6.15 -4.81 -0.99
N ALA A 52 4.88 -4.98 -0.64
CA ALA A 52 3.86 -3.94 -0.74
C ALA A 52 3.08 -3.80 0.57
N ALA A 53 2.68 -2.59 0.92
CA ALA A 53 1.86 -2.30 2.08
C ALA A 53 0.85 -1.21 1.74
N LEU A 54 -0.35 -1.31 2.32
CA LEU A 54 -1.38 -0.29 2.16
C LEU A 54 -1.47 0.53 3.43
N VAL A 55 -1.41 1.86 3.28
CA VAL A 55 -1.42 2.78 4.40
C VAL A 55 -2.46 3.88 4.22
N GLN A 56 -3.03 4.34 5.33
CA GLN A 56 -3.97 5.44 5.38
C GLN A 56 -3.41 6.62 6.17
N PHE A 57 -3.29 7.75 5.50
CA PHE A 57 -2.84 9.01 6.08
C PHE A 57 -3.96 9.67 6.89
N PRO A 58 -3.58 10.47 7.90
CA PRO A 58 -4.54 11.34 8.60
C PRO A 58 -5.21 12.27 7.59
N GLY A 59 -6.54 12.18 7.48
CA GLY A 59 -7.32 12.84 6.42
C GLY A 59 -8.05 11.86 5.49
N GLY A 60 -7.84 10.54 5.64
CA GLY A 60 -8.58 9.50 4.92
C GLY A 60 -8.01 9.16 3.54
N TYR A 61 -6.83 9.68 3.22
CA TYR A 61 -6.11 9.34 1.99
C TYR A 61 -5.42 7.98 2.15
N VAL A 62 -5.63 7.08 1.19
CA VAL A 62 -5.02 5.73 1.18
C VAL A 62 -3.99 5.68 0.07
N ALA A 63 -2.79 5.19 0.38
CA ALA A 63 -1.71 4.98 -0.58
C ALA A 63 -1.14 3.58 -0.45
N GLU A 64 -0.82 3.00 -1.60
CA GLU A 64 -0.01 1.78 -1.66
C GLU A 64 1.47 2.21 -1.65
N ILE A 65 2.27 1.56 -0.82
CA ILE A 65 3.72 1.73 -0.81
C ILE A 65 4.31 0.37 -1.13
N HIS A 66 5.07 0.28 -2.22
CA HIS A 66 5.74 -0.94 -2.61
C HIS A 66 7.24 -0.71 -2.77
N GLN A 67 7.99 -1.77 -2.60
CA GLN A 67 9.42 -1.85 -2.81
C GLN A 67 9.64 -2.95 -3.82
N THR A 68 10.30 -2.61 -4.93
CA THR A 68 10.80 -3.59 -5.88
C THR A 68 12.00 -4.28 -5.25
N THR A 69 11.83 -5.54 -4.87
CA THR A 69 12.91 -6.38 -4.33
C THR A 69 13.67 -7.01 -5.50
N GLN A 70 13.97 -6.19 -6.52
CA GLN A 70 14.66 -6.61 -7.74
C GLN A 70 16.11 -6.09 -7.71
N PRO A 71 17.11 -6.97 -7.86
CA PRO A 71 18.52 -6.58 -7.92
C PRO A 71 18.89 -5.81 -9.20
#